data_AF-A0A947THQ8-F1
#
_entry.id   AF-A0A947THQ8-F1
#
_cell.length_a   1.000
_cell.length_b   1.000
_cell.length_c   1.000
_cell.angle_alpha   90.00
_cell.angle_beta   90.00
_cell.angle_gamma   90.00
#
_symmetry.space_group_name_H-M   'P 1'
#
loop_
_entity.id
_entity.type
_entity.pdbx_description
1 polymer ?
#
loop_
_entity_poly.entity_id
_entity_poly.type
_entity_poly.pdbx_seq_one_letter_code
_entity_poly.pdbx_strand_id
1 'polypeptide(L)'
;MTEFLEIVARKTDDAFGKQFRDFFGDNKGSAQLAMLVSPTKDEIDQLKKAVAIMTEAEKKDAEKLGDLQVKKIAEDAKIDIALFTIFINGYALYCKKAT
;
A
#
# COMPACT_ATOMS: atom_id res chain seq x y z
N MET A 1 0.46 -9.19 -6.45
CA MET A 1 0.42 -7.71 -6.40
C MET A 1 -0.92 -7.14 -6.86
N THR A 2 -1.33 -7.33 -8.12
CA THR A 2 -2.58 -6.76 -8.66
C THR A 2 -3.83 -7.13 -7.85
N GLU A 3 -3.96 -8.40 -7.46
CA GLU A 3 -5.05 -8.86 -6.58
C GLU A 3 -5.06 -8.14 -5.23
N PHE A 4 -3.88 -7.93 -4.63
CA PHE A 4 -3.78 -7.18 -3.37
C PHE A 4 -4.19 -5.72 -3.53
N LEU A 5 -3.80 -5.08 -4.64
CA LEU A 5 -4.28 -3.73 -4.97
C LEU A 5 -5.81 -3.69 -5.11
N GLU A 6 -6.43 -4.69 -5.72
CA GLU A 6 -7.90 -4.78 -5.80
C GLU A 6 -8.54 -4.96 -4.42
N ILE A 7 -7.98 -5.80 -3.55
CA ILE A 7 -8.46 -5.97 -2.17
C ILE A 7 -8.44 -4.64 -1.43
N VAL A 8 -7.33 -3.89 -1.55
CA VAL A 8 -7.16 -2.57 -0.93
C VAL A 8 -8.13 -1.54 -1.54
N ALA A 9 -8.29 -1.54 -2.87
CA ALA A 9 -9.21 -0.65 -3.57
C ALA A 9 -10.69 -0.91 -3.25
N ARG A 10 -11.09 -2.15 -2.95
CA ARG A 10 -12.47 -2.45 -2.52
C ARG A 10 -12.85 -1.83 -1.18
N LYS A 11 -11.85 -1.45 -0.38
CA LYS A 11 -12.04 -0.79 0.92
C LYS A 11 -12.06 0.74 0.81
N THR A 12 -12.00 1.29 -0.40
CA THR A 12 -11.97 2.74 -0.60
C THR A 12 -13.16 3.41 0.05
N ASP A 13 -12.91 4.44 0.85
CA ASP A 13 -13.93 5.21 1.58
C ASP A 13 -14.85 4.36 2.50
N ASP A 14 -14.41 3.16 2.92
CA ASP A 14 -15.17 2.32 3.86
C ASP A 14 -15.37 3.05 5.20
N ALA A 15 -16.63 3.21 5.62
CA ALA A 15 -16.99 4.02 6.79
C ALA A 15 -16.42 3.45 8.10
N PHE A 16 -16.38 2.12 8.24
CA PHE A 16 -15.80 1.46 9.40
C PHE A 16 -14.28 1.62 9.43
N GLY A 17 -13.61 1.42 8.29
CA GLY A 17 -12.18 1.63 8.18
C GLY A 17 -11.77 3.10 8.32
N LYS A 18 -12.65 4.06 8.00
CA LYS A 18 -12.42 5.50 8.26
C LYS A 18 -12.39 5.77 9.75
N GLN A 19 -13.39 5.29 10.49
CA GLN A 19 -13.41 5.37 11.95
C GLN A 19 -12.19 4.66 12.55
N PHE A 20 -11.84 3.47 12.05
CA PHE A 20 -10.66 2.73 12.47
C PHE A 20 -9.38 3.56 12.29
N ARG A 21 -9.17 4.21 11.15
CA ARG A 21 -8.01 5.11 10.96
C ARG A 21 -7.98 6.26 11.96
N ASP A 22 -9.11 6.88 12.25
CA ASP A 22 -9.21 7.97 13.22
C ASP A 22 -8.82 7.50 14.64
N PHE A 23 -9.14 6.25 15.01
CA PHE A 23 -8.75 5.64 16.29
C PHE A 23 -7.27 5.25 16.38
N PHE A 24 -6.65 4.84 15.27
CA PHE A 24 -5.25 4.39 15.20
C PHE A 24 -4.26 5.49 14.80
N GLY A 25 -4.67 6.76 14.79
CA GLY A 25 -3.79 7.91 14.59
C GLY A 25 -2.77 8.16 15.72
N ASP A 26 -2.67 7.28 16.73
CA ASP A 26 -1.67 7.37 17.78
C ASP A 26 -0.32 6.75 17.34
N ASN A 27 0.80 7.36 17.77
CA ASN A 27 2.16 7.13 17.26
C ASN A 27 2.79 5.75 17.57
N LYS A 28 2.00 4.67 17.72
CA LYS A 28 2.47 3.34 18.17
C LYS A 28 2.74 2.33 17.04
N GLY A 29 2.82 2.76 15.79
CA GLY A 29 3.25 1.94 14.66
C GLY A 29 2.22 0.94 14.11
N SER A 30 1.11 0.69 14.82
CA SER A 30 -0.08 -0.01 14.32
C SER A 30 -0.87 0.82 13.28
N ALA A 31 -0.64 2.13 13.23
CA ALA A 31 -1.27 3.10 12.33
C ALA A 31 -0.98 2.86 10.84
N GLN A 32 0.18 2.32 10.49
CA GLN A 32 0.61 2.16 9.10
C GLN A 32 -0.27 1.15 8.35
N LEU A 33 -0.70 0.07 9.01
CA LEU A 33 -1.63 -0.90 8.40
C LEU A 33 -3.07 -0.39 8.36
N ALA A 34 -3.45 0.54 9.23
CA ALA A 34 -4.78 1.13 9.25
C ALA A 34 -5.09 1.91 7.96
N MET A 35 -4.06 2.45 7.29
CA MET A 35 -4.20 3.17 6.02
C MET A 35 -4.77 2.28 4.90
N LEU A 36 -4.41 1.00 4.87
CA LEU A 36 -4.92 0.01 3.90
C LEU A 36 -6.36 -0.46 4.20
N VAL A 37 -6.94 -0.05 5.34
CA VAL A 37 -8.28 -0.47 5.76
C VAL A 37 -9.38 0.44 5.19
N SER A 38 -9.07 1.67 4.76
CA SER A 38 -10.06 2.57 4.14
C SER A 38 -9.48 3.58 3.14
N PRO A 39 -8.48 3.24 2.32
CA PRO A 39 -7.73 4.22 1.52
C PRO A 39 -8.64 5.23 0.79
N THR A 40 -8.22 6.49 0.70
CA THR A 40 -8.97 7.49 -0.08
C THR A 40 -8.84 7.18 -1.58
N LYS A 41 -9.73 7.74 -2.39
CA LYS A 41 -9.63 7.62 -3.86
C LYS A 41 -8.29 8.10 -4.41
N ASP A 42 -7.77 9.21 -3.87
CA ASP A 42 -6.47 9.75 -4.30
C ASP A 42 -5.32 8.78 -3.96
N GLU A 43 -5.31 8.22 -2.75
CA GLU A 43 -4.34 7.22 -2.34
C GLU A 43 -4.37 5.98 -3.25
N ILE A 44 -5.57 5.49 -3.59
CA ILE A 44 -5.71 4.36 -4.52
C ILE A 44 -5.20 4.71 -5.91
N ASP A 45 -5.47 5.90 -6.41
CA ASP A 45 -5.03 6.30 -7.75
C ASP A 45 -3.51 6.50 -7.80
N GLN A 46 -2.89 6.96 -6.71
CA GLN A 46 -1.44 6.94 -6.54
C GLN A 46 -0.88 5.50 -6.56
N LEU A 47 -1.47 4.58 -5.78
CA LEU A 47 -1.02 3.18 -5.75
C LEU A 47 -1.16 2.50 -7.12
N LYS A 48 -2.24 2.75 -7.86
CA LYS A 48 -2.40 2.27 -9.24
C LYS A 48 -1.31 2.78 -10.16
N LYS A 49 -0.92 4.06 -10.06
CA LYS A 49 0.18 4.62 -10.87
C LYS A 49 1.50 3.91 -10.58
N ALA A 50 1.85 3.71 -9.31
CA ALA A 50 3.07 2.99 -8.98
C ALA A 50 3.05 1.55 -9.48
N VAL A 51 1.98 0.80 -9.23
CA VAL A 51 1.87 -0.59 -9.71
C VAL A 51 1.88 -0.67 -11.24
N ALA A 52 1.35 0.32 -11.95
CA ALA A 52 1.37 0.35 -13.41
C ALA A 52 2.79 0.51 -13.99
N ILE A 53 3.68 1.26 -13.33
CA ILE A 53 5.05 1.46 -13.81
C ILE A 53 6.03 0.36 -13.36
N MET A 54 5.66 -0.42 -12.35
CA MET A 54 6.48 -1.56 -11.90
C MET A 54 6.64 -2.59 -13.02
N THR A 55 7.84 -3.15 -13.12
CA THR A 55 8.11 -4.31 -13.96
C THR A 55 7.42 -5.55 -13.40
N GLU A 56 7.23 -6.57 -14.25
CA GLU A 56 6.66 -7.85 -13.82
C GLU A 56 7.52 -8.55 -12.75
N ALA A 57 8.84 -8.38 -12.80
CA ALA A 57 9.75 -8.88 -11.76
C ALA A 57 9.51 -8.17 -10.43
N GLU A 58 9.42 -6.84 -10.43
CA GLU A 58 9.14 -6.05 -9.22
C GLU A 58 7.76 -6.37 -8.64
N LYS A 59 6.75 -6.65 -9.47
CA LYS A 59 5.42 -7.06 -8.99
C LYS A 59 5.44 -8.46 -8.36
N LYS A 60 6.23 -9.37 -8.93
CA LYS A 60 6.33 -10.76 -8.46
C LYS A 60 7.07 -10.87 -7.14
N ASP A 61 8.16 -10.14 -7.00
CA ASP A 61 9.04 -10.14 -5.83
C ASP A 61 8.86 -8.86 -4.97
N ALA A 62 7.65 -8.27 -5.00
CA ALA A 62 7.38 -7.00 -4.35
C ALA A 62 7.63 -7.03 -2.83
N GLU A 63 7.44 -8.20 -2.19
CA GLU A 63 7.72 -8.44 -0.78
C GLU A 63 9.23 -8.40 -0.42
N LYS A 64 10.10 -8.40 -1.43
CA LYS A 64 11.57 -8.35 -1.29
C LYS A 64 12.15 -7.01 -1.73
N LEU A 65 11.32 -6.07 -2.18
CA LEU A 65 11.81 -4.75 -2.58
C LEU A 65 12.46 -4.05 -1.39
N GLY A 66 13.70 -3.62 -1.58
CA GLY A 66 14.40 -2.80 -0.59
C GLY A 66 13.98 -1.34 -0.66
N ASP A 67 14.27 -0.58 0.41
CA ASP A 67 13.90 0.84 0.55
C ASP A 67 14.30 1.71 -0.66
N LEU A 68 15.48 1.45 -1.24
CA LEU A 68 15.96 2.18 -2.43
C LEU A 68 15.09 1.91 -3.66
N GLN A 69 14.62 0.68 -3.86
CA GLN A 69 13.75 0.33 -4.98
C GLN A 69 12.36 0.91 -4.78
N VAL A 70 11.82 0.80 -3.56
CA VAL A 70 10.52 1.39 -3.19
C VAL A 70 10.55 2.90 -3.42
N LYS A 71 11.60 3.59 -2.96
CA LYS A 71 11.79 5.03 -3.17
C LYS A 71 11.83 5.36 -4.66
N LYS A 72 12.64 4.64 -5.44
CA LYS A 72 12.78 4.89 -6.88
C LYS A 72 11.45 4.75 -7.63
N ILE A 73 10.69 3.68 -7.36
CA ILE A 73 9.38 3.46 -7.99
C ILE A 73 8.41 4.60 -7.59
N ALA A 74 8.37 5.00 -6.33
CA ALA A 74 7.50 6.10 -5.89
C ALA A 74 7.87 7.44 -6.54
N GLU A 75 9.17 7.74 -6.68
CA GLU A 75 9.67 8.93 -7.38
C GLU A 75 9.32 8.90 -8.87
N ASP A 76 9.56 7.77 -9.55
CA ASP A 76 9.24 7.59 -10.97
C ASP A 76 7.73 7.70 -11.24
N ALA A 77 6.90 7.20 -10.31
CA ALA A 77 5.44 7.30 -10.35
C ALA A 77 4.90 8.66 -9.92
N LYS A 78 5.74 9.52 -9.34
CA LYS A 78 5.38 10.82 -8.73
C LYS A 78 4.27 10.69 -7.69
N ILE A 79 4.44 9.75 -6.76
CA ILE A 79 3.50 9.50 -5.66
C ILE A 79 4.16 9.68 -4.30
N ASP A 80 3.35 9.66 -3.24
CA ASP A 80 3.85 9.68 -1.88
C ASP A 80 4.63 8.39 -1.54
N ILE A 81 5.90 8.56 -1.11
CA ILE A 81 6.80 7.45 -0.78
C ILE A 81 6.33 6.69 0.46
N ALA A 82 5.75 7.38 1.45
CA ALA A 82 5.28 6.74 2.68
C ALA A 82 4.06 5.87 2.40
N LEU A 83 3.12 6.34 1.59
CA LEU A 83 1.97 5.59 1.10
C LEU A 83 2.42 4.31 0.37
N PHE A 84 3.39 4.43 -0.53
CA PHE A 84 3.88 3.26 -1.28
C PHE A 84 4.62 2.27 -0.39
N THR A 85 5.45 2.76 0.54
CA THR A 85 6.14 1.92 1.54
C THR A 85 5.14 1.14 2.39
N ILE A 86 4.09 1.81 2.88
CA ILE A 86 3.01 1.17 3.64
C ILE A 86 2.34 0.06 2.82
N PHE A 87 2.04 0.32 1.56
CA PHE A 87 1.43 -0.64 0.67
C PHE A 87 2.30 -1.88 0.43
N ILE A 88 3.59 -1.70 0.15
CA ILE A 88 4.55 -2.79 -0.03
C ILE A 88 4.71 -3.63 1.25
N ASN A 89 4.79 -2.98 2.41
CA ASN A 89 4.85 -3.69 3.69
C ASN A 89 3.56 -4.47 3.97
N GLY A 90 2.40 -3.89 3.65
CA GLY A 90 1.12 -4.59 3.71
C GLY A 90 1.06 -5.81 2.79
N TYR A 91 1.59 -5.69 1.57
CA TYR A 91 1.68 -6.80 0.61
C TYR A 91 2.59 -7.92 1.13
N ALA A 92 3.75 -7.57 1.69
CA ALA A 92 4.67 -8.56 2.26
C ALA A 92 4.02 -9.37 3.41
N LEU A 93 3.20 -8.71 4.24
CA LEU A 93 2.43 -9.40 5.28
C LEU A 93 1.30 -10.26 4.71
N TYR A 94 0.63 -9.81 3.65
CA TYR A 94 -0.38 -10.59 2.93
C TYR A 94 0.23 -11.89 2.36
N CYS A 95 1.38 -11.81 1.69
CA CYS A 95 2.09 -12.98 1.17
C CYS A 95 2.47 -13.97 2.28
N LYS A 96 2.98 -13.48 3.43
CA LYS A 96 3.34 -14.32 4.58
C LYS A 96 2.16 -15.03 5.22
N LYS A 97 0.95 -14.43 5.19
CA LYS A 97 -0.28 -15.06 5.72
C LYS A 97 -0.93 -16.03 4.75
N ALA A 98 -0.67 -15.89 3.46
CA ALA A 98 -1.15 -16.79 2.41
C ALA A 98 -0.28 -18.06 2.24
N THR A 99 0.84 -18.15 2.97
CA THR A 99 1.75 -19.30 3.02
C THR A 99 1.47 -20.14 4.26
#